data_AF-A0AAE3HDI7-F1
#
_entry.id   AF-A0AAE3HDI7-F1
#
_cell.length_a   1.000
_cell.length_b   1.000
_cell.length_c   1.000
_cell.angle_alpha   90.00
_cell.angle_beta   90.00
_cell.angle_gamma   90.00
#
_symmetry.space_group_name_H-M   'P 1'
#
loop_
_entity.id
_entity.type
_entity.pdbx_description
1 polymer ?
#
loop_
_entity_poly.entity_id
_entity_poly.type
_entity_poly.pdbx_seq_one_letter_code
_entity_poly.pdbx_strand_id
1 'polypeptide(L)'
;MSIEETALDVIRAQQEGVFQNQLWKMLDIDSRKCSRVISKLLEDGLIIREQAVSNGARTYLLKVKEEKKPSFELLMAGEVFSPCAGCRDACQPESCEKLTFWVMNLEKDQEQGEIY
;
A
#
# COMPACT_ATOMS: atom_id res chain seq x y z
N MET A 1 5.18 21.69 -10.22
CA MET A 1 4.19 20.72 -9.70
C MET A 1 2.89 20.98 -10.41
N SER A 2 2.36 19.97 -11.09
CA SER A 2 1.01 20.02 -11.68
C SER A 2 -0.05 20.01 -10.58
N ILE A 3 -1.28 20.37 -10.90
CA ILE A 3 -2.34 20.37 -9.90
C ILE A 3 -2.75 18.94 -9.52
N GLU A 4 -2.55 18.00 -10.44
CA GLU A 4 -2.76 16.58 -10.24
C GLU A 4 -1.75 15.99 -9.24
N GLU A 5 -0.47 16.36 -9.35
CA GLU A 5 0.57 15.97 -8.37
C GLU A 5 0.24 16.49 -6.98
N THR A 6 -0.10 17.79 -6.87
CA THR A 6 -0.49 18.39 -5.58
C THR A 6 -1.72 17.72 -4.98
N ALA A 7 -2.73 17.39 -5.82
CA ALA A 7 -3.92 16.68 -5.37
C ALA A 7 -3.60 15.27 -4.85
N LEU A 8 -2.74 14.55 -5.56
CA LEU A 8 -2.30 13.22 -5.14
C LEU A 8 -1.53 13.27 -3.80
N ASP A 9 -0.65 14.25 -3.63
CA ASP A 9 0.12 14.41 -2.38
C ASP A 9 -0.79 14.77 -1.19
N VAL A 10 -1.80 15.62 -1.40
CA VAL A 10 -2.80 15.93 -0.37
C VAL A 10 -3.58 14.69 0.04
N ILE A 11 -4.02 13.86 -0.92
CA ILE A 11 -4.72 12.61 -0.62
C ILE A 11 -3.78 11.62 0.08
N ARG A 12 -2.50 11.56 -0.33
CA ARG A 12 -1.47 10.69 0.28
C ARG A 12 -1.14 11.06 1.71
N ALA A 13 -1.17 12.36 2.05
CA ALA A 13 -0.88 12.84 3.39
C ALA A 13 -1.97 12.47 4.42
N GLN A 14 -3.19 12.14 3.97
CA GLN A 14 -4.28 11.71 4.84
C GLN A 14 -4.50 10.20 4.76
N GLN A 15 -4.02 9.47 5.76
CA GLN A 15 -4.15 8.00 5.81
C GLN A 15 -5.60 7.52 5.79
N GLU A 16 -6.52 8.25 6.41
CA GLU A 16 -7.95 7.90 6.40
C GLU A 16 -8.65 8.22 5.06
N GLY A 17 -7.99 8.96 4.18
CA GLY A 17 -8.54 9.47 2.93
C GLY A 17 -9.17 10.85 3.05
N VAL A 18 -9.49 11.46 1.91
CA VAL A 18 -10.03 12.82 1.82
C VAL A 18 -11.41 12.79 1.19
N PHE A 19 -12.39 13.45 1.80
CA PHE A 19 -13.71 13.58 1.20
C PHE A 19 -13.67 14.46 -0.06
N GLN A 20 -14.26 13.98 -1.15
CA GLN A 20 -14.29 14.68 -2.44
C GLN A 20 -14.90 16.09 -2.37
N ASN A 21 -15.91 16.29 -1.51
CA ASN A 21 -16.56 17.58 -1.28
C ASN A 21 -15.71 18.57 -0.46
N GLN A 22 -14.54 18.15 0.05
CA GLN A 22 -13.59 18.99 0.79
C GLN A 22 -12.29 19.23 0.01
N LEU A 23 -11.89 18.33 -0.88
CA LEU A 23 -10.61 18.40 -1.59
C LEU A 23 -10.40 19.72 -2.35
N TRP A 24 -11.43 20.27 -3.00
CA TRP A 24 -11.33 21.53 -3.74
C TRP A 24 -10.98 22.73 -2.84
N LYS A 25 -11.41 22.71 -1.57
CA LYS A 25 -11.07 23.74 -0.58
C LYS A 25 -9.60 23.63 -0.16
N MET A 26 -9.11 22.41 -0.01
CA MET A 26 -7.72 22.14 0.36
C MET A 26 -6.74 22.52 -0.75
N LEU A 27 -7.18 22.39 -2.01
CA LEU A 27 -6.39 22.72 -3.20
C LEU A 27 -6.56 24.17 -3.66
N ASP A 28 -7.42 24.96 -2.99
CA ASP A 28 -7.78 26.34 -3.35
C ASP A 28 -8.18 26.49 -4.84
N ILE A 29 -9.10 25.63 -5.30
CA ILE A 29 -9.59 25.62 -6.69
C ILE A 29 -11.10 25.48 -6.82
N ASP A 30 -11.61 25.80 -8.01
CA ASP A 30 -13.01 25.55 -8.39
C ASP A 30 -13.36 24.05 -8.39
N SER A 31 -14.59 23.75 -7.97
CA SER A 31 -15.11 22.39 -7.86
C SER A 31 -15.12 21.62 -9.19
N ARG A 32 -15.31 22.31 -10.33
CA ARG A 32 -15.24 21.68 -11.67
C ARG A 32 -13.81 21.29 -12.01
N LYS A 33 -12.83 22.13 -11.67
CA LYS A 33 -11.41 21.82 -11.86
C LYS A 33 -11.00 20.65 -10.98
N CYS A 34 -11.40 20.66 -9.71
CA CYS A 34 -11.15 19.56 -8.78
C CYS A 34 -11.76 18.23 -9.29
N SER A 35 -12.98 18.27 -9.80
CA SER A 35 -13.64 17.08 -10.36
C SER A 35 -12.87 16.50 -11.54
N ARG A 36 -12.35 17.35 -12.45
CA ARG A 36 -11.52 16.90 -13.58
C ARG A 36 -10.21 16.26 -13.13
N VAL A 37 -9.56 16.82 -12.10
CA VAL A 37 -8.33 16.25 -11.51
C VAL A 37 -8.61 14.89 -10.90
N ILE A 38 -9.68 14.76 -10.12
CA ILE A 38 -10.08 13.47 -9.51
C ILE A 38 -10.37 12.42 -10.59
N SER A 39 -11.13 12.77 -11.63
CA SER A 39 -11.41 11.86 -12.75
C SER A 39 -10.14 11.33 -13.40
N LYS A 40 -9.18 12.22 -13.68
CA LYS A 40 -7.89 11.84 -14.27
C LYS A 40 -7.08 10.93 -13.34
N LEU A 41 -6.99 11.26 -12.04
CA LEU A 41 -6.29 10.42 -11.07
C LEU A 41 -6.95 9.03 -10.89
N LEU A 42 -8.28 8.93 -11.05
CA LEU A 42 -9.00 7.65 -11.04
C LEU A 42 -8.74 6.86 -12.33
N GLU A 43 -8.74 7.51 -13.49
CA GLU A 43 -8.42 6.91 -14.80
C GLU A 43 -6.99 6.39 -14.85
N ASP A 44 -6.03 7.17 -14.33
CA ASP A 44 -4.63 6.78 -14.18
C ASP A 44 -4.42 5.70 -13.11
N GLY A 45 -5.47 5.37 -12.34
CA GLY A 45 -5.43 4.35 -11.30
C GLY A 45 -4.54 4.72 -10.11
N LEU A 46 -4.31 6.01 -9.86
CA LEU A 46 -3.49 6.51 -8.76
C LEU A 46 -4.28 6.64 -7.45
N ILE A 47 -5.60 6.80 -7.55
CA ILE A 47 -6.51 6.88 -6.41
C ILE A 47 -7.69 5.92 -6.58
N ILE A 48 -8.36 5.61 -5.48
CA ILE A 48 -9.64 4.92 -5.43
C ILE A 48 -10.68 5.80 -4.75
N ARG A 49 -11.96 5.48 -4.96
CA ARG A 49 -13.07 6.15 -4.28
C ARG A 49 -14.00 5.14 -3.63
N GLU A 50 -14.42 5.43 -2.41
CA GLU A 50 -15.39 4.64 -1.65
C GLU A 50 -16.62 5.49 -1.37
N GLN A 51 -17.82 4.88 -1.38
CA GLN A 51 -19.03 5.61 -1.01
C GLN A 51 -18.97 6.00 0.46
N ALA A 52 -19.25 7.27 0.75
CA ALA A 52 -19.22 7.78 2.11
C ALA A 52 -20.31 8.84 2.35
N VAL A 53 -20.50 9.22 3.60
CA VAL A 53 -21.39 10.32 4.00
C VAL A 53 -20.57 11.32 4.76
N SER A 54 -20.61 12.58 4.33
CA SER A 54 -19.96 13.70 5.01
C SER A 54 -21.02 14.74 5.31
N ASN A 55 -21.18 15.09 6.60
CA ASN A 55 -22.18 16.05 7.08
C ASN A 55 -23.62 15.77 6.57
N GLY A 56 -24.03 14.49 6.55
CA GLY A 56 -25.36 14.07 6.11
C GLY A 56 -25.57 14.04 4.59
N ALA A 57 -24.60 14.49 3.79
CA ALA A 57 -24.64 14.40 2.33
C ALA A 57 -23.83 13.19 1.84
N ARG A 58 -24.39 12.45 0.86
CA ARG A 58 -23.67 11.38 0.15
C ARG A 58 -22.51 11.99 -0.63
N THR A 59 -21.33 11.44 -0.45
CA THR A 59 -20.08 11.87 -1.10
C THR A 59 -19.20 10.63 -1.35
N TYR A 60 -17.95 10.88 -1.77
CA TYR A 60 -16.93 9.86 -1.90
C TYR A 60 -15.74 10.17 -1.00
N LEU A 61 -15.18 9.13 -0.40
CA LEU A 61 -13.90 9.16 0.28
C LEU A 61 -12.82 8.75 -0.73
N LEU A 62 -11.86 9.63 -0.97
CA LEU A 62 -10.75 9.41 -1.89
C LEU A 62 -9.56 8.90 -1.11
N LYS A 63 -8.96 7.80 -1.58
CA LYS A 63 -7.74 7.22 -1.00
C LYS A 63 -6.72 7.02 -2.10
N VAL A 64 -5.44 7.11 -1.78
CA VAL A 64 -4.40 6.68 -2.71
C VAL A 64 -4.60 5.19 -2.97
N LYS A 65 -4.51 4.78 -4.23
CA LYS A 65 -4.46 3.36 -4.53
C LYS A 65 -3.13 2.86 -3.99
N GLU A 66 -3.19 2.09 -2.91
CA GLU A 66 -1.99 1.44 -2.42
C GLU A 66 -1.42 0.60 -3.55
N GLU A 67 -0.21 0.97 -4.01
CA GLU A 67 0.64 0.00 -4.66
C GLU A 67 0.81 -1.11 -3.63
N LYS A 68 0.32 -2.31 -3.93
CA LYS A 68 0.68 -3.49 -3.16
C LYS A 68 2.20 -3.59 -3.24
N LYS A 69 2.88 -3.02 -2.25
CA LYS A 69 4.29 -3.28 -2.06
C LYS A 69 4.39 -4.78 -1.92
N PRO A 70 5.29 -5.45 -2.66
CA PRO A 70 5.49 -6.87 -2.45
C PRO A 70 5.82 -7.07 -0.98
N SER A 71 4.95 -7.76 -0.24
CA SER A 71 5.28 -8.24 1.10
C SER A 71 6.20 -9.44 0.90
N PHE A 72 7.39 -9.34 1.48
CA PHE A 72 8.37 -10.42 1.51
C PHE A 72 8.32 -11.17 2.83
N GLU A 73 7.33 -10.92 3.69
CA GLU A 73 7.20 -11.56 5.01
C GLU A 73 7.21 -13.09 4.89
N LEU A 74 6.56 -13.65 3.86
CA LEU A 74 6.56 -15.11 3.62
C LEU A 74 7.92 -15.67 3.17
N LEU A 75 8.87 -14.81 2.81
CA LEU A 75 10.25 -15.19 2.52
C LEU A 75 11.17 -14.94 3.73
N MET A 76 10.65 -14.43 4.83
CA MET A 76 11.40 -14.24 6.08
C MET A 76 11.17 -15.42 7.01
N ALA A 77 12.18 -15.74 7.82
CA ALA A 77 12.10 -16.60 8.99
C ALA A 77 12.82 -15.86 10.12
N GLY A 78 12.07 -15.09 10.91
CA GLY A 78 12.62 -14.01 11.72
C GLY A 78 13.38 -13.00 10.86
N GLU A 79 14.62 -12.67 11.23
CA GLU A 79 15.48 -11.75 10.49
C GLU A 79 16.20 -12.39 9.28
N VAL A 80 15.88 -13.63 8.91
CA VAL A 80 16.57 -14.38 7.86
C VAL A 80 15.73 -14.46 6.59
N PHE A 81 16.23 -13.92 5.47
CA PHE A 81 15.60 -14.05 4.16
C PHE A 81 15.83 -15.42 3.53
N SER A 82 14.86 -15.93 2.79
CA SER A 82 14.88 -17.26 2.20
C SER A 82 16.06 -17.40 1.22
N PRO A 83 16.99 -18.34 1.46
CA PRO A 83 18.18 -18.49 0.63
C PRO A 83 17.84 -19.01 -0.78
N CYS A 84 16.67 -19.64 -0.95
CA CYS A 84 16.23 -20.19 -2.22
C CYS A 84 15.51 -19.17 -3.12
N ALA A 85 15.11 -18.01 -2.60
CA ALA A 85 14.51 -16.93 -3.39
C ALA A 85 15.58 -16.17 -4.20
N GLY A 86 16.14 -16.84 -5.21
CA GLY A 86 17.19 -16.32 -6.09
C GLY A 86 18.51 -17.09 -6.07
N CYS A 87 18.56 -18.27 -5.44
CA CYS A 87 19.73 -19.13 -5.45
C CYS A 87 20.11 -19.54 -6.88
N ARG A 88 21.41 -19.54 -7.19
CA ARG A 88 21.96 -19.99 -8.48
C ARG A 88 22.88 -21.21 -8.35
N ASP A 89 22.98 -21.76 -7.14
CA ASP A 89 23.76 -22.96 -6.87
C ASP A 89 23.06 -24.18 -7.51
N ALA A 90 23.84 -25.16 -7.98
CA ALA A 90 23.31 -26.44 -8.47
C ALA A 90 22.95 -27.37 -7.29
N CYS A 91 22.08 -26.90 -6.40
CA CYS A 91 21.62 -27.64 -5.21
C CYS A 91 20.18 -28.12 -5.37
N GLN A 92 19.80 -29.14 -4.58
CA GLN A 92 18.41 -29.57 -4.44
C GLN A 92 17.82 -29.04 -3.13
N PRO A 93 16.63 -28.42 -3.12
CA PRO A 93 16.04 -27.87 -1.89
C PRO A 93 15.94 -28.88 -0.74
N GLU A 94 15.62 -30.14 -1.04
CA GLU A 94 15.51 -31.25 -0.06
C GLU A 94 16.80 -31.57 0.71
N SER A 95 17.96 -31.16 0.20
CA SER A 95 19.27 -31.39 0.82
C SER A 95 20.07 -30.09 1.02
N CYS A 96 19.43 -28.93 0.90
CA CYS A 96 20.10 -27.63 1.00
C CYS A 96 20.24 -27.18 2.45
N GLU A 97 21.47 -27.19 2.98
CA GLU A 97 21.78 -26.78 4.36
C GLU A 97 21.32 -25.34 4.68
N LYS A 98 21.49 -24.42 3.72
CA LYS A 98 21.04 -23.03 3.87
C LYS A 98 19.53 -22.96 4.08
N LEU A 99 18.78 -23.73 3.29
CA LEU A 99 17.33 -23.80 3.40
C LEU A 99 16.91 -24.46 4.71
N THR A 100 17.58 -25.54 5.13
CA THR A 100 17.33 -26.16 6.44
C THR A 100 17.50 -25.14 7.57
N PHE A 101 18.59 -24.37 7.58
CA PHE A 101 18.78 -23.31 8.58
C PHE A 101 17.64 -22.29 8.57
N TRP A 102 17.21 -21.85 7.39
CA TRP A 102 16.08 -20.92 7.26
C TRP A 102 14.79 -21.52 7.83
N VAL A 103 14.44 -22.77 7.47
CA VAL A 103 13.24 -23.47 7.98
C VAL A 103 13.26 -23.58 9.51
N MET A 104 14.41 -23.90 10.10
CA MET A 104 14.56 -24.02 11.57
C MET A 104 14.39 -22.68 12.30
N ASN A 105 14.41 -21.54 11.59
CA ASN A 105 14.13 -20.23 12.19
C ASN A 105 12.66 -19.80 12.01
N LEU A 106 11.84 -20.52 11.23
CA LEU A 106 10.40 -20.26 11.15
C LEU A 106 9.70 -20.51 12.49
N GLU A 107 10.11 -21.55 13.21
CA GLU A 107 9.52 -21.91 14.51
C GLU A 107 9.79 -20.84 15.57
N LYS A 108 10.98 -20.22 15.55
CA LYS A 108 11.38 -19.16 16.48
C LYS A 108 10.61 -17.85 16.26
N ASP A 109 10.14 -17.63 15.03
CA ASP A 109 9.37 -16.44 14.66
C ASP A 109 7.93 -16.53 15.20
N GLN A 110 7.37 -17.74 15.23
CA GLN A 110 6.02 -17.98 15.77
C GLN A 110 5.95 -17.77 17.29
N GLU A 111 7.00 -18.08 18.03
CA GLU A 111 7.07 -17.86 19.49
C GLU A 111 7.20 -16.37 19.87
N GLN A 112 7.68 -15.50 18.96
CA GLN A 112 7.76 -14.05 19.20
C GLN A 112 6.47 -13.31 18.85
N GLY A 113 5.61 -13.90 18.01
CA GLY A 113 4.34 -13.32 17.60
C GLY A 113 3.17 -13.50 18.59
N GLU A 114 3.35 -14.30 19.66
CA GLU A 114 2.33 -14.52 20.69
C GLU A 114 2.42 -13.55 21.88
N ILE A 115 3.30 -12.56 21.83
CA ILE A 115 3.32 -11.48 22.82
C ILE A 115 2.73 -10.20 22.19
N TYR A 116 1.56 -9.84 22.73
CA TYR A 116 0.71 -8.63 22.55
C TYR A 116 -0.47 -8.75 21.59
#